data_AF-A0A357WTN7-F1
#
_entry.id   AF-A0A357WTN7-F1
#
_cell.length_a   1.000
_cell.length_b   1.000
_cell.length_c   1.000
_cell.angle_alpha   90.00
_cell.angle_beta   90.00
_cell.angle_gamma   90.00
#
_symmetry.space_group_name_H-M   'P 1'
#
loop_
_entity.id
_entity.type
_entity.pdbx_description
1 polymer ?
#
loop_
_entity_poly.entity_id
_entity_poly.type
_entity_poly.pdbx_seq_one_letter_code
_entity_poly.pdbx_strand_id
1 'polypeptide(L)'
;MDKYYKNLISQLSWNCSEEVQSQAMKKLLSDKKLDYRILVMPEWKKDCWLNCAKVLIKIGYPDIKDVLDGLFEWIQDMNWPGSKLVFRYLKTLPKNVFMCHYQKAIREALKQNDDTWLYYLTLFMEPFALSINDFSDPNLYAVMCKDY
;
A
#
# COMPACT_ATOMS: atom_id res chain seq x y z
N MET A 1 -3.24 -9.60 17.62
CA MET A 1 -2.99 -8.14 17.69
C MET A 1 -3.16 -7.69 19.13
N ASP A 2 -2.19 -6.93 19.66
CA ASP A 2 -2.25 -6.36 21.02
C ASP A 2 -3.49 -5.44 21.20
N LYS A 3 -4.12 -5.50 22.38
CA LYS A 3 -5.30 -4.68 22.71
C LYS A 3 -5.00 -3.17 22.64
N TYR A 4 -3.78 -2.76 22.99
CA TYR A 4 -3.30 -1.39 22.88
C TYR A 4 -3.34 -0.90 21.44
N TYR A 5 -2.72 -1.63 20.51
CA TYR A 5 -2.70 -1.25 19.10
C TYR A 5 -4.08 -1.30 18.48
N LYS A 6 -4.90 -2.28 18.83
CA LYS A 6 -6.30 -2.35 18.38
C LYS A 6 -7.08 -1.09 18.79
N ASN A 7 -6.85 -0.58 19.99
CA ASN A 7 -7.48 0.67 20.44
C ASN A 7 -6.96 1.90 19.68
N LEU A 8 -5.64 2.02 19.47
CA LEU A 8 -5.08 3.12 18.68
C LEU A 8 -5.60 3.13 17.23
N ILE A 9 -5.66 1.96 16.59
CA ILE A 9 -6.18 1.82 15.22
C ILE A 9 -7.67 2.17 15.16
N SER A 10 -8.44 1.82 16.19
CA SER A 10 -9.86 2.21 16.26
C SER A 10 -10.04 3.74 16.33
N GLN A 11 -9.12 4.43 17.02
CA GLN A 11 -9.11 5.89 17.14
C GLN A 11 -8.69 6.61 15.85
N LEU A 12 -8.16 5.89 14.85
CA LEU A 12 -7.89 6.42 13.52
C LEU A 12 -9.14 6.48 12.62
N SER A 13 -10.30 6.00 13.10
CA SER A 13 -11.55 6.05 12.36
C SER A 13 -11.94 7.47 11.96
N TRP A 14 -12.46 7.66 10.74
CA TRP A 14 -13.06 8.94 10.32
C TRP A 14 -14.32 9.32 11.12
N ASN A 15 -14.85 8.41 11.92
CA ASN A 15 -15.96 8.68 12.84
C ASN A 15 -15.49 9.28 14.19
N CYS A 16 -14.17 9.29 14.45
CA CYS A 16 -13.59 9.97 15.61
C CYS A 16 -13.30 11.45 15.27
N SER A 17 -13.18 12.31 16.28
CA SER A 17 -12.77 13.69 16.07
C SER A 17 -11.34 13.78 15.51
N GLU A 18 -11.03 14.86 14.81
CA GLU A 18 -9.69 15.11 14.27
C GLU A 18 -8.61 15.11 15.37
N GLU A 19 -8.93 15.60 16.57
CA GLU A 19 -8.05 15.55 17.74
C GLU A 19 -7.74 14.10 18.12
N VAL A 20 -8.75 13.24 18.24
CA VAL A 20 -8.56 11.82 18.60
C VAL A 20 -7.73 11.09 17.53
N GLN A 21 -8.03 11.32 16.26
CA GLN A 21 -7.26 10.76 15.14
C GLN A 21 -5.80 11.21 15.20
N SER A 22 -5.55 12.51 15.40
CA SER A 22 -4.22 13.09 15.44
C SER A 22 -3.38 12.56 16.62
N GLN A 23 -3.99 12.42 17.81
CA GLN A 23 -3.32 11.85 18.98
C GLN A 23 -2.97 10.37 18.76
N ALA A 24 -3.86 9.59 18.15
CA ALA A 24 -3.60 8.19 17.82
C ALA A 24 -2.47 8.06 16.78
N MET A 25 -2.49 8.87 15.72
CA MET A 25 -1.41 8.93 14.72
C MET A 25 -0.07 9.27 15.39
N LYS A 26 -0.03 10.29 16.26
CA LYS A 26 1.20 10.69 16.96
C LYS A 26 1.79 9.55 17.79
N LYS A 27 0.95 8.80 18.51
CA LYS A 27 1.38 7.64 19.30
C LYS A 27 1.97 6.54 18.41
N LEU A 28 1.28 6.18 17.33
CA LEU A 28 1.75 5.16 16.38
C LEU A 28 3.08 5.55 15.73
N LEU A 29 3.22 6.82 15.34
CA LEU A 29 4.46 7.35 14.72
C LEU A 29 5.66 7.34 15.68
N SER A 30 5.42 7.47 16.98
CA SER A 30 6.49 7.47 18.00
C SER A 30 6.88 6.08 18.50
N ASP A 31 6.10 5.04 18.19
CA ASP A 31 6.30 3.71 18.75
C ASP A 31 7.23 2.85 17.88
N LYS A 32 8.45 2.65 18.36
CA LYS A 32 9.48 1.83 17.69
C LYS A 32 9.21 0.33 17.73
N LYS A 33 8.23 -0.14 18.53
CA LYS A 33 7.85 -1.56 18.64
C LYS A 33 6.67 -1.94 17.75
N LEU A 34 6.06 -0.96 17.08
CA LEU A 34 4.91 -1.16 16.23
C LEU A 34 5.27 -2.08 15.05
N ASP A 35 4.57 -3.20 14.92
CA ASP A 35 4.58 -3.98 13.69
C ASP A 35 3.68 -3.30 12.66
N TYR A 36 4.27 -2.68 11.64
CA TYR A 36 3.54 -1.92 10.62
C TYR A 36 2.53 -2.75 9.82
N ARG A 37 2.65 -4.08 9.80
CA ARG A 37 1.70 -4.98 9.13
C ARG A 37 0.28 -4.79 9.65
N ILE A 38 0.12 -4.42 10.92
CA ILE A 38 -1.22 -4.22 11.52
C ILE A 38 -1.94 -2.98 10.98
N LEU A 39 -1.21 -2.07 10.31
CA LEU A 39 -1.75 -0.89 9.64
C LEU A 39 -2.07 -1.17 8.17
N VAL A 40 -1.66 -2.33 7.64
CA VAL A 40 -2.00 -2.78 6.28
C VAL A 40 -3.47 -3.18 6.28
N MET A 41 -4.33 -2.23 5.92
CA MET A 41 -5.73 -2.46 5.51
C MET A 41 -6.52 -3.32 6.53
N PRO A 42 -6.53 -2.94 7.82
CA PRO A 42 -7.11 -3.79 8.88
C PRO A 42 -8.56 -4.15 8.58
N GLU A 43 -8.80 -5.43 8.27
CA GLU A 43 -10.08 -5.94 7.74
C GLU A 43 -11.27 -5.62 8.64
N TRP A 44 -11.05 -5.61 9.95
CA TRP A 44 -12.07 -5.37 10.97
C TRP A 44 -12.46 -3.87 11.11
N LYS A 45 -11.80 -2.96 10.38
CA LYS A 45 -11.99 -1.50 10.57
C LYS A 45 -11.71 -0.67 9.31
N LYS A 46 -12.52 -0.84 8.26
CA LYS A 46 -12.36 -0.07 7.01
C LYS A 46 -12.35 1.44 7.19
N ASP A 47 -13.07 1.96 8.19
CA ASP A 47 -13.16 3.39 8.48
C ASP A 47 -11.88 4.02 9.03
N CYS A 48 -10.83 3.25 9.33
CA CYS A 48 -9.52 3.78 9.70
C CYS A 48 -8.46 3.69 8.58
N TRP A 49 -8.75 3.05 7.44
CA TRP A 49 -7.75 2.76 6.41
C TRP A 49 -7.04 4.00 5.88
N LEU A 50 -7.77 5.10 5.64
CA LEU A 50 -7.17 6.35 5.17
C LEU A 50 -6.07 6.85 6.10
N ASN A 51 -6.31 6.82 7.41
CA ASN A 51 -5.35 7.30 8.38
C ASN A 51 -4.25 6.28 8.64
N CYS A 52 -4.52 4.98 8.52
CA CYS A 52 -3.48 3.95 8.50
C CYS A 52 -2.49 4.18 7.34
N ALA A 53 -3.00 4.44 6.13
CA ALA A 53 -2.17 4.80 4.97
C ALA A 53 -1.33 6.05 5.25
N LYS A 54 -1.90 7.11 5.83
CA LYS A 54 -1.14 8.32 6.21
C LYS A 54 -0.02 8.02 7.20
N VAL A 55 -0.27 7.17 8.20
CA VAL A 55 0.76 6.76 9.18
C VAL A 55 1.89 6.01 8.48
N LEU A 56 1.57 4.99 7.67
CA LEU A 56 2.55 4.22 6.91
C LEU A 56 3.41 5.11 6.00
N ILE A 57 2.77 5.99 5.23
CA ILE A 57 3.46 6.93 4.32
C ILE A 57 4.39 7.87 5.10
N LYS A 58 3.95 8.35 6.28
CA LYS A 58 4.73 9.26 7.10
C LYS A 58 5.93 8.58 7.78
N ILE A 59 5.84 7.28 8.08
CA ILE A 59 6.99 6.47 8.51
C ILE A 59 7.95 6.31 7.32
N GLY A 60 7.42 5.89 6.17
CA GLY A 60 8.15 5.86 4.91
C GLY A 60 9.22 4.77 4.82
N TYR A 61 9.83 4.67 3.65
CA TYR A 61 11.00 3.83 3.39
C TYR A 61 12.26 4.47 4.01
N PRO A 62 13.19 3.70 4.61
CA PRO A 62 13.29 2.23 4.61
C PRO A 62 12.49 1.50 5.68
N ASP A 63 11.87 2.21 6.61
CA ASP A 63 11.27 1.62 7.82
C ASP A 63 10.06 0.72 7.49
N ILE A 64 9.26 1.08 6.48
CA ILE A 64 8.09 0.28 6.05
C ILE A 64 8.40 -0.77 4.97
N LYS A 65 9.67 -1.10 4.72
CA LYS A 65 10.05 -2.03 3.63
C LYS A 65 9.29 -3.36 3.67
N ASP A 66 9.01 -3.88 4.86
CA ASP A 66 8.40 -5.20 5.06
C ASP A 66 6.89 -5.23 4.77
N VAL A 67 6.28 -4.06 4.52
CA VAL A 67 4.85 -3.94 4.18
C VAL A 67 4.62 -3.44 2.75
N LEU A 68 5.67 -3.28 1.94
CA LEU A 68 5.52 -2.81 0.56
C LEU A 68 4.66 -3.74 -0.29
N ASP A 69 4.73 -5.07 -0.09
CA ASP A 69 3.83 -6.03 -0.75
C ASP A 69 2.36 -5.68 -0.46
N GLY A 70 2.02 -5.46 0.83
CA GLY A 70 0.67 -5.06 1.24
C GLY A 70 0.27 -3.67 0.73
N LEU A 71 1.20 -2.73 0.56
CA LEU A 71 0.88 -1.44 -0.06
C LEU A 71 0.48 -1.57 -1.54
N PHE A 72 1.01 -2.54 -2.27
CA PHE A 72 0.56 -2.79 -3.65
C PHE A 72 -0.85 -3.39 -3.71
N GLU A 73 -1.32 -4.07 -2.65
CA GLU A 73 -2.69 -4.58 -2.56
C GLU A 73 -3.73 -3.45 -2.51
N TRP A 74 -3.38 -2.27 -1.97
CA TRP A 74 -4.26 -1.09 -2.01
C TRP A 74 -4.62 -0.65 -3.43
N ILE A 75 -3.84 -1.04 -4.43
CA ILE A 75 -4.03 -0.66 -5.84
C ILE A 75 -5.13 -1.50 -6.50
N GLN A 76 -5.64 -2.55 -5.86
CA GLN A 76 -6.78 -3.34 -6.36
C GLN A 76 -8.01 -2.47 -6.65
N ASP A 77 -8.30 -1.51 -5.76
CA ASP A 77 -9.45 -0.62 -5.91
C ASP A 77 -9.09 0.81 -5.49
N MET A 78 -9.02 1.71 -6.47
CA MET A 78 -8.70 3.13 -6.25
C MET A 78 -9.80 3.90 -5.48
N ASN A 79 -10.96 3.29 -5.22
CA ASN A 79 -12.00 3.82 -4.34
C ASN A 79 -11.75 3.50 -2.86
N TRP A 80 -10.85 2.57 -2.54
CA TRP A 80 -10.54 2.26 -1.15
C TRP A 80 -9.93 3.46 -0.42
N PRO A 81 -10.33 3.71 0.83
CA PRO A 81 -9.77 4.80 1.61
C PRO A 81 -8.25 4.66 1.73
N GLY A 82 -7.53 5.69 1.28
CA GLY A 82 -6.06 5.71 1.27
C GLY A 82 -5.40 5.16 0.01
N SER A 83 -6.11 4.45 -0.88
CA SER A 83 -5.51 3.85 -2.09
C SER A 83 -4.79 4.88 -2.97
N LYS A 84 -5.45 6.00 -3.27
CA LYS A 84 -4.84 7.12 -4.03
C LYS A 84 -3.60 7.72 -3.35
N LEU A 85 -3.53 7.72 -2.01
CA LEU A 85 -2.34 8.19 -1.29
C LEU A 85 -1.20 7.17 -1.41
N VAL A 86 -1.50 5.90 -1.19
CA VAL A 86 -0.54 4.79 -1.30
C VAL A 86 0.03 4.71 -2.72
N PHE A 87 -0.82 4.78 -3.75
CA PHE A 87 -0.41 4.77 -5.14
C PHE A 87 0.59 5.89 -5.48
N ARG A 88 0.31 7.13 -5.04
CA ARG A 88 1.24 8.25 -5.23
C ARG A 88 2.54 8.07 -4.45
N TYR A 89 2.48 7.56 -3.22
CA TYR A 89 3.66 7.30 -2.41
C TYR A 89 4.54 6.20 -3.02
N LEU A 90 3.96 5.09 -3.48
CA LEU A 90 4.71 4.04 -4.18
C LEU A 90 5.41 4.61 -5.41
N LYS A 91 4.80 5.59 -6.10
CA LYS A 91 5.43 6.28 -7.24
C LYS A 91 6.66 7.12 -6.86
N THR A 92 6.84 7.47 -5.59
CA THR A 92 8.04 8.20 -5.12
C THR A 92 9.19 7.28 -4.74
N LEU A 93 8.98 5.97 -4.70
CA LEU A 93 10.04 5.02 -4.34
C LEU A 93 11.04 4.82 -5.49
N PRO A 94 12.33 4.63 -5.18
CA PRO A 94 13.31 4.25 -6.19
C PRO A 94 12.92 2.93 -6.88
N LYS A 95 13.20 2.82 -8.18
CA LYS A 95 12.89 1.61 -8.99
C LYS A 95 13.39 0.32 -8.34
N ASN A 96 14.64 0.30 -7.91
CA ASN A 96 15.24 -0.87 -7.27
C ASN A 96 14.57 -1.27 -5.94
N VAL A 97 13.81 -0.37 -5.31
CA VAL A 97 13.03 -0.66 -4.10
C VAL A 97 11.70 -1.32 -4.46
N PHE A 98 10.92 -0.73 -5.38
CA PHE A 98 9.55 -1.22 -5.61
C PHE A 98 9.46 -2.41 -6.57
N MET A 99 10.43 -2.62 -7.46
CA MET A 99 10.28 -3.57 -8.58
C MET A 99 10.01 -5.01 -8.16
N CYS A 100 10.58 -5.48 -7.03
CA CYS A 100 10.29 -6.82 -6.53
C CYS A 100 8.83 -6.94 -6.07
N HIS A 101 8.34 -5.96 -5.33
CA HIS A 101 6.97 -5.90 -4.79
C HIS A 101 5.93 -5.71 -5.90
N TYR A 102 6.22 -4.85 -6.87
CA TYR A 102 5.38 -4.65 -8.06
C TYR A 102 5.19 -5.94 -8.85
N GLN A 103 6.26 -6.69 -9.12
CA GLN A 103 6.17 -7.96 -9.84
C GLN A 103 5.42 -9.04 -9.06
N LYS A 104 5.48 -9.03 -7.71
CA LYS A 104 4.65 -9.92 -6.89
C LYS A 104 3.17 -9.55 -7.02
N ALA A 105 2.84 -8.25 -7.00
CA ALA A 105 1.47 -7.77 -7.17
C ALA A 105 0.88 -8.20 -8.53
N ILE A 106 1.63 -8.08 -9.63
CA ILE A 106 1.18 -8.55 -10.95
C ILE A 106 0.86 -10.05 -10.92
N ARG A 107 1.76 -10.87 -10.35
CA ARG A 107 1.54 -12.32 -10.25
C ARG A 107 0.29 -12.66 -9.46
N GLU A 108 0.06 -11.96 -8.34
CA GLU A 108 -1.11 -12.20 -7.50
C GLU A 108 -2.39 -11.73 -8.19
N ALA A 109 -2.38 -10.57 -8.87
CA ALA A 109 -3.51 -10.10 -9.67
C ALA A 109 -3.90 -11.08 -10.79
N LEU A 110 -2.90 -11.62 -11.51
CA LEU A 110 -3.12 -12.68 -12.51
C LEU A 110 -3.75 -13.94 -11.91
N LYS A 111 -3.25 -14.39 -10.76
CA LYS A 111 -3.77 -15.56 -10.05
C LYS A 111 -5.21 -15.36 -9.59
N GLN A 112 -5.59 -14.14 -9.24
CA GLN A 112 -6.94 -13.78 -8.82
C GLN A 112 -7.87 -13.46 -10.00
N ASN A 113 -7.34 -13.39 -11.23
CA ASN A 113 -8.05 -12.86 -12.41
C ASN A 113 -8.62 -11.46 -12.16
N ASP A 114 -7.84 -10.60 -11.49
CA ASP A 114 -8.24 -9.24 -11.15
C ASP A 114 -7.73 -8.26 -12.21
N ASP A 115 -8.50 -8.13 -13.30
CA ASP A 115 -8.19 -7.21 -14.40
C ASP A 115 -8.20 -5.74 -13.96
N THR A 116 -8.96 -5.39 -12.92
CA THR A 116 -8.99 -4.02 -12.37
C THR A 116 -7.67 -3.70 -11.69
N TRP A 117 -7.14 -4.64 -10.90
CA TRP A 117 -5.82 -4.47 -10.29
C TRP A 117 -4.72 -4.42 -11.36
N LEU A 118 -4.78 -5.29 -12.37
CA LEU A 118 -3.83 -5.26 -13.50
C LEU A 118 -3.87 -3.91 -14.24
N TYR A 119 -5.05 -3.38 -14.53
CA TYR A 119 -5.23 -2.06 -15.13
C TYR A 119 -4.52 -0.96 -14.30
N TYR A 120 -4.75 -0.92 -12.99
CA TYR A 120 -4.10 0.08 -12.14
C TYR A 120 -2.59 -0.15 -11.98
N LEU A 121 -2.11 -1.40 -12.04
CA LEU A 121 -0.69 -1.73 -12.08
C LEU A 121 -0.03 -1.32 -13.40
N THR A 122 -0.76 -1.31 -14.52
CA THR A 122 -0.29 -0.73 -15.79
C THR A 122 -0.14 0.79 -15.66
N LEU A 123 -1.14 1.49 -15.10
CA LEU A 123 -1.05 2.94 -14.83
C LEU A 123 0.06 3.29 -13.81
N PHE A 124 0.42 2.34 -12.94
CA PHE A 124 1.52 2.53 -12.01
C PHE A 124 2.87 2.66 -12.73
N MET A 125 3.11 1.87 -13.79
CA MET A 125 4.43 1.82 -14.45
C MET A 125 4.69 2.94 -15.47
N GLU A 126 3.65 3.63 -15.96
CA GLU A 126 3.76 4.70 -16.98
C GLU A 126 4.91 5.72 -16.76
N PRO A 127 5.12 6.30 -15.56
CA PRO A 127 6.15 7.33 -15.38
C PRO A 127 7.58 6.78 -15.31
N PHE A 128 7.78 5.46 -15.29
CA PHE A 128 9.08 4.85 -14.99
C PHE A 128 9.87 4.38 -16.20
N ALA A 129 9.30 4.50 -17.42
CA ALA A 129 9.93 4.03 -18.66
C ALA A 129 10.50 2.60 -18.52
N LEU A 130 9.73 1.69 -17.92
CA LEU A 130 10.17 0.31 -17.70
C LEU A 130 10.30 -0.45 -19.02
N SER A 131 11.28 -1.34 -19.06
CA SER A 131 11.55 -2.25 -20.18
C SER A 131 11.48 -3.70 -19.71
N ILE A 132 11.43 -4.63 -20.65
CA ILE A 132 11.51 -6.08 -20.39
C ILE A 132 12.70 -6.48 -19.49
N ASN A 133 13.82 -5.73 -19.56
CA ASN A 133 15.03 -6.00 -18.78
C ASN A 133 14.89 -5.63 -17.29
N ASP A 134 13.89 -4.83 -16.93
CA ASP A 134 13.59 -4.48 -15.54
C ASP A 134 12.84 -5.61 -14.81
N PHE A 135 12.29 -6.57 -15.56
CA PHE A 135 11.50 -7.68 -15.03
C PHE A 135 12.35 -8.94 -14.87
N SER A 136 12.15 -9.63 -13.74
CA SER A 136 12.71 -10.96 -13.46
C SER A 136 12.09 -12.05 -14.34
N ASP A 137 10.87 -11.81 -14.83
CA ASP A 137 10.14 -12.70 -15.72
C ASP A 137 9.59 -11.86 -16.90
N PRO A 138 10.11 -12.05 -18.12
CA PRO A 138 9.67 -11.35 -19.32
C PRO A 138 8.16 -11.42 -19.59
N ASN A 139 7.49 -12.48 -19.14
CA ASN A 139 6.04 -12.61 -19.34
C ASN A 139 5.26 -11.55 -18.57
N LEU A 140 5.76 -11.11 -17.41
CA LEU A 140 5.12 -10.06 -16.63
C LEU A 140 5.15 -8.71 -17.35
N TYR A 141 6.23 -8.42 -18.10
CA TYR A 141 6.27 -7.23 -18.94
C TYR A 141 5.21 -7.30 -20.05
N ALA A 142 5.13 -8.45 -20.74
CA ALA A 142 4.12 -8.65 -21.78
C ALA A 142 2.67 -8.52 -21.26
N VAL A 143 2.41 -8.95 -20.02
CA VAL A 143 1.12 -8.76 -19.34
C VAL A 143 0.84 -7.26 -19.15
N MET A 144 1.79 -6.49 -18.64
CA MET A 144 1.58 -5.05 -18.40
C MET A 144 1.50 -4.21 -19.69
N CYS A 145 1.91 -4.75 -20.84
CA CYS A 145 1.72 -4.10 -22.14
C CYS A 145 0.35 -4.37 -22.79
N LYS A 146 -0.55 -5.10 -22.11
CA LYS A 146 -1.92 -5.33 -22.60
C LYS A 146 -2.82 -4.14 -22.25
N ASP A 147 -3.85 -3.95 -23.08
CA ASP A 147 -4.98 -3.09 -22.76
C ASP A 147 -5.96 -3.86 -21.88
N TYR A 148 -6.30 -3.30 -20.72
CA TYR A 148 -7.24 -3.83 -19.72
C TYR A 148 -8.48 -2.94 -19.61
#